data_AF-A0A7C2T201-F1
#
_entry.id   AF-A0A7C2T201-F1
#
_cell.length_a   1.000
_cell.length_b   1.000
_cell.length_c   1.000
_cell.angle_alpha   90.00
_cell.angle_beta   90.00
_cell.angle_gamma   90.00
#
_symmetry.space_group_name_H-M   'P 1'
#
loop_
_entity.id
_entity.type
_entity.pdbx_description
1 polymer ?
#
loop_
_entity_poly.entity_id
_entity_poly.type
_entity_poly.pdbx_seq_one_letter_code
_entity_poly.pdbx_strand_id
1 'polypeptide(L)'
;MTHRFKAVIFDFGGVFTTSPVENFAAFEKEHGLPDRFIGGVIKSRLHDGAFARFERAELTADEFDRLFAEETRAAGFEISGRDFARLLDVALRPEMTAALRAVKAAGFKTGCITNNFPSIESDGSPRLEARKADLAAIYAAFDSVIESSKAGVRKPEPRIYEMMLERLALPASACVFLDDL
;
A
#
# COMPACT_ATOMS: atom_id res chain seq x y z
N MET A 1 20.77 -25.71 9.72
CA MET A 1 19.93 -26.05 8.56
C MET A 1 20.25 -25.06 7.45
N THR A 2 20.52 -25.52 6.22
CA THR A 2 20.67 -24.62 5.06
C THR A 2 19.28 -24.38 4.47
N HIS A 3 18.67 -23.23 4.76
CA HIS A 3 17.39 -22.86 4.17
C HIS A 3 17.58 -22.52 2.69
N ARG A 4 16.71 -23.06 1.82
CA ARG A 4 16.65 -22.70 0.39
C ARG A 4 16.40 -21.20 0.20
N PHE A 5 15.56 -20.63 1.05
CA PHE A 5 15.28 -19.20 1.11
C PHE A 5 16.04 -18.54 2.26
N LYS A 6 16.34 -17.27 2.12
CA LYS A 6 17.09 -16.44 3.07
C LYS A 6 16.33 -15.19 3.49
N ALA A 7 15.30 -14.80 2.75
CA ALA A 7 14.46 -13.66 3.07
C ALA A 7 12.99 -13.91 2.76
N VAL A 8 12.13 -13.22 3.52
CA VAL A 8 10.72 -13.06 3.22
C VAL A 8 10.45 -11.57 3.04
N ILE A 9 9.94 -11.22 1.88
CA ILE A 9 9.53 -9.87 1.51
C ILE A 9 8.00 -9.84 1.59
N PHE A 10 7.44 -8.82 2.20
CA PHE A 10 6.01 -8.67 2.41
C PHE A 10 5.48 -7.43 1.70
N ASP A 11 4.26 -7.49 1.21
CA ASP A 11 3.42 -6.31 1.10
C ASP A 11 2.96 -5.84 2.49
N PHE A 12 2.44 -4.62 2.56
CA PHE A 12 1.83 -4.04 3.73
C PHE A 12 0.30 -3.94 3.63
N GLY A 13 -0.22 -3.29 2.58
CA GLY A 13 -1.67 -3.20 2.35
C GLY A 13 -2.26 -4.58 2.12
N GLY A 14 -3.43 -4.90 2.69
CA GLY A 14 -4.08 -6.21 2.55
C GLY A 14 -3.39 -7.38 3.28
N VAL A 15 -2.07 -7.27 3.55
CA VAL A 15 -1.27 -8.23 4.31
C VAL A 15 -1.21 -7.85 5.80
N PHE A 16 -0.65 -6.70 6.17
CA PHE A 16 -0.62 -6.22 7.56
C PHE A 16 -1.87 -5.42 7.94
N THR A 17 -2.71 -5.10 6.95
CA THR A 17 -4.00 -4.44 7.14
C THR A 17 -5.13 -5.22 6.48
N THR A 18 -6.38 -4.87 6.77
CA THR A 18 -7.51 -5.22 5.88
C THR A 18 -7.31 -4.59 4.50
N SER A 19 -7.99 -5.15 3.50
CA SER A 19 -7.92 -4.63 2.13
C SER A 19 -8.87 -3.44 1.97
N PRO A 20 -8.44 -2.32 1.36
CA PRO A 20 -9.34 -1.20 1.10
C PRO A 20 -10.44 -1.54 0.09
N VAL A 21 -10.32 -2.65 -0.65
CA VAL A 21 -11.36 -3.13 -1.58
C VAL A 21 -12.69 -3.41 -0.86
N GLU A 22 -12.63 -3.85 0.41
CA GLU A 22 -13.84 -4.03 1.23
C GLU A 22 -14.54 -2.68 1.52
N ASN A 23 -13.76 -1.64 1.79
CA ASN A 23 -14.27 -0.27 1.99
C ASN A 23 -14.83 0.31 0.69
N PHE A 24 -14.21 0.03 -0.46
CA PHE A 24 -14.71 0.44 -1.77
C PHE A 24 -16.07 -0.19 -2.04
N ALA A 25 -16.23 -1.49 -1.84
CA ALA A 25 -17.48 -2.19 -2.08
C ALA A 25 -18.63 -1.67 -1.18
N ALA A 26 -18.32 -1.36 0.09
CA ALA A 26 -19.29 -0.76 1.00
C ALA A 26 -19.71 0.65 0.54
N PHE A 27 -18.73 1.49 0.18
CA PHE A 27 -18.98 2.84 -0.33
C PHE A 27 -19.79 2.84 -1.63
N GLU A 28 -19.44 1.95 -2.57
CA GLU A 28 -20.13 1.78 -3.84
C GLU A 28 -21.60 1.44 -3.63
N LYS A 29 -21.89 0.49 -2.74
CA LYS A 29 -23.25 0.12 -2.39
C LYS A 29 -24.03 1.26 -1.73
N GLU A 30 -23.41 1.99 -0.82
CA GLU A 30 -24.04 3.13 -0.12
C GLU A 30 -24.39 4.27 -1.07
N HIS A 31 -23.56 4.51 -2.09
CA HIS A 31 -23.71 5.62 -3.04
C HIS A 31 -24.40 5.22 -4.36
N GLY A 32 -24.88 3.97 -4.47
CA GLY A 32 -25.56 3.48 -5.67
C GLY A 32 -24.64 3.36 -6.90
N LEU A 33 -23.34 3.15 -6.68
CA LEU A 33 -22.36 2.94 -7.73
C LEU A 33 -22.43 1.50 -8.26
N PRO A 34 -22.02 1.25 -9.52
CA PRO A 34 -21.80 -0.10 -10.02
C PRO A 34 -20.78 -0.87 -9.17
N ASP A 35 -20.96 -2.19 -9.07
CA ASP A 35 -20.01 -3.06 -8.37
C ASP A 35 -18.60 -2.94 -8.98
N ARG A 36 -17.59 -2.76 -8.13
CA ARG A 36 -16.18 -2.58 -8.51
C ARG A 36 -15.91 -1.34 -9.36
N PHE A 37 -16.76 -0.32 -9.32
CA PHE A 37 -16.59 0.93 -10.05
C PHE A 37 -15.23 1.59 -9.75
N ILE A 38 -14.88 1.81 -8.48
CA ILE A 38 -13.64 2.47 -8.05
C ILE A 38 -12.43 1.69 -8.53
N GLY A 39 -12.42 0.38 -8.27
CA GLY A 39 -11.35 -0.51 -8.73
C GLY A 39 -11.24 -0.56 -10.25
N GLY A 40 -12.36 -0.46 -10.96
CA GLY A 40 -12.44 -0.38 -12.42
C GLY A 40 -11.80 0.90 -12.97
N VAL A 41 -12.10 2.06 -12.37
CA VAL A 41 -11.48 3.34 -12.73
C VAL A 41 -9.97 3.28 -12.51
N ILE A 42 -9.52 2.84 -11.33
CA ILE A 42 -8.08 2.69 -11.02
C ILE A 42 -7.40 1.75 -12.03
N LYS A 43 -8.01 0.61 -12.34
CA LYS A 43 -7.46 -0.38 -13.28
C LYS A 43 -7.41 0.13 -14.72
N SER A 44 -8.37 0.96 -15.13
CA SER A 44 -8.43 1.50 -16.50
C SER A 44 -7.25 2.44 -16.82
N ARG A 45 -6.64 3.03 -15.79
CA ARG A 45 -5.48 3.93 -15.88
C ARG A 45 -4.39 3.54 -14.90
N LEU A 46 -4.03 2.26 -14.91
CA LEU A 46 -3.15 1.64 -13.91
C LEU A 46 -1.77 2.30 -13.80
N HIS A 47 -1.27 2.91 -14.88
CA HIS A 47 0.09 3.45 -14.94
C HIS A 47 0.15 4.98 -14.84
N ASP A 48 -0.83 5.67 -15.41
CA ASP A 48 -0.83 7.12 -15.65
C ASP A 48 -2.02 7.87 -15.03
N GLY A 49 -2.98 7.16 -14.44
CA GLY A 49 -4.12 7.76 -13.76
C GLY A 49 -3.74 8.49 -12.46
N ALA A 50 -4.68 9.28 -11.93
CA ALA A 50 -4.45 10.08 -10.73
C ALA A 50 -3.96 9.23 -9.55
N PHE A 51 -4.55 8.05 -9.36
CA PHE A 51 -4.16 7.09 -8.32
C PHE A 51 -2.70 6.65 -8.44
N ALA A 52 -2.27 6.22 -9.63
CA ALA A 52 -0.91 5.73 -9.88
C ALA A 52 0.16 6.82 -9.66
N ARG A 53 -0.14 8.04 -10.12
CA ARG A 53 0.73 9.20 -9.98
C ARG A 53 0.81 9.65 -8.52
N PHE A 54 -0.29 9.56 -7.78
CA PHE A 54 -0.31 9.87 -6.35
C PHE A 54 0.49 8.86 -5.52
N GLU A 55 0.43 7.55 -5.83
CA GLU A 55 1.27 6.53 -5.19
C GLU A 55 2.78 6.72 -5.44
N ARG A 56 3.16 7.40 -6.53
CA ARG A 56 4.54 7.78 -6.84
C ARG A 56 4.92 9.19 -6.34
N ALA A 57 4.04 9.83 -5.57
CA ALA A 57 4.20 11.21 -5.09
C ALA A 57 4.41 12.25 -6.20
N GLU A 58 3.89 12.00 -7.40
CA GLU A 58 3.93 12.94 -8.53
C GLU A 58 2.82 14.00 -8.46
N LEU A 59 1.85 13.81 -7.56
CA LEU A 59 0.72 14.70 -7.33
C LEU A 59 0.67 15.14 -5.88
N THR A 60 0.29 16.40 -5.65
CA THR A 60 -0.17 16.89 -4.35
C THR A 60 -1.56 16.32 -4.01
N ALA A 61 -1.97 16.43 -2.75
CA ALA A 61 -3.30 15.99 -2.32
C ALA A 61 -4.44 16.73 -3.05
N ASP A 62 -4.27 18.03 -3.31
CA ASP A 62 -5.27 18.83 -4.03
C ASP A 62 -5.33 18.48 -5.52
N GLU A 63 -4.18 18.20 -6.15
CA GLU A 63 -4.15 17.70 -7.53
C GLU A 63 -4.76 16.32 -7.64
N PHE A 64 -4.49 15.42 -6.69
CA PHE A 64 -5.12 14.11 -6.62
C PHE A 64 -6.64 14.24 -6.45
N ASP A 65 -7.11 15.11 -5.55
CA ASP A 65 -8.54 15.34 -5.32
C ASP A 65 -9.28 15.74 -6.59
N ARG A 66 -8.74 16.73 -7.31
CA ARG A 66 -9.30 17.22 -8.56
C ARG A 66 -9.24 16.17 -9.67
N LEU A 67 -8.07 15.57 -9.91
CA LEU A 67 -7.87 14.65 -11.02
C LEU A 67 -8.66 13.34 -10.83
N PHE A 68 -8.73 12.82 -9.61
CA PHE A 68 -9.51 11.60 -9.34
C PHE A 68 -11.02 11.85 -9.49
N ALA A 69 -11.52 13.02 -9.08
CA ALA A 69 -12.89 13.43 -9.35
C ALA A 69 -13.18 13.56 -10.85
N GLU A 70 -12.25 14.11 -11.64
CA GLU A 70 -12.36 14.17 -13.10
C GLU A 70 -12.40 12.78 -13.75
N GLU A 71 -11.53 11.86 -13.33
CA GLU A 71 -11.45 10.49 -13.85
C GLU A 71 -12.71 9.68 -13.56
N THR A 72 -13.18 9.72 -12.31
CA THR A 72 -14.40 9.03 -11.90
C THR A 72 -15.62 9.63 -12.60
N ARG A 73 -15.73 10.96 -12.68
CA ARG A 73 -16.84 11.63 -13.38
C ARG A 73 -16.90 11.22 -14.86
N ALA A 74 -15.75 11.11 -15.53
CA ALA A 74 -15.67 10.61 -16.89
C ALA A 74 -16.14 9.14 -17.04
N ALA A 75 -16.05 8.35 -15.97
CA ALA A 75 -16.58 6.99 -15.89
C ALA A 75 -18.06 6.91 -15.45
N GLY A 76 -18.69 8.04 -15.15
CA GLY A 76 -20.14 8.16 -14.90
C GLY A 76 -20.53 8.55 -13.49
N PHE A 77 -19.60 8.62 -12.54
CA PHE A 77 -19.86 9.00 -11.15
C PHE A 77 -18.71 9.77 -10.55
N GLU A 78 -18.97 10.82 -9.79
CA GLU A 78 -17.91 11.64 -9.21
C GLU A 78 -17.54 11.18 -7.80
N ILE A 79 -16.26 10.92 -7.57
CA ILE A 79 -15.70 10.61 -6.25
C ILE A 79 -14.49 11.51 -6.04
N SER A 80 -14.53 12.35 -5.00
CA SER A 80 -13.39 13.20 -4.65
C SER A 80 -12.21 12.36 -4.15
N GLY A 81 -10.98 12.84 -4.36
CA GLY A 81 -9.81 12.18 -3.77
C GLY A 81 -9.83 12.20 -2.25
N ARG A 82 -10.50 13.19 -1.63
CA ARG A 82 -10.74 13.25 -0.19
C ARG A 82 -11.66 12.13 0.30
N ASP A 83 -12.76 11.87 -0.40
CA ASP A 83 -13.65 10.75 -0.07
C ASP A 83 -12.91 9.43 -0.28
N PHE A 84 -12.18 9.30 -1.39
CA PHE A 84 -11.33 8.15 -1.65
C PHE A 84 -10.31 7.90 -0.53
N ALA A 85 -9.64 8.94 -0.05
CA ALA A 85 -8.65 8.83 1.02
C ALA A 85 -9.24 8.27 2.32
N ARG A 86 -10.52 8.55 2.63
CA ARG A 86 -11.21 7.97 3.79
C ARG A 86 -11.42 6.46 3.65
N LEU A 87 -11.57 5.96 2.42
CA LEU A 87 -11.72 4.53 2.14
C LEU A 87 -10.42 3.75 2.37
N LEU A 88 -9.30 4.44 2.57
CA LEU A 88 -8.01 3.83 2.89
C LEU A 88 -7.79 3.67 4.41
N ASP A 89 -8.74 4.07 5.27
CA ASP A 89 -8.67 3.75 6.70
C ASP A 89 -8.94 2.24 6.89
N VAL A 90 -7.86 1.49 7.04
CA VAL A 90 -7.87 0.02 7.16
C VAL A 90 -7.32 -0.43 8.51
N ALA A 91 -7.93 -1.48 9.05
CA ALA A 91 -7.56 -2.05 10.35
C ALA A 91 -6.27 -2.87 10.25
N LEU A 92 -5.44 -2.86 11.31
CA LEU A 92 -4.27 -3.74 11.40
C LEU A 92 -4.67 -5.21 11.58
N ARG A 93 -3.79 -6.11 11.14
CA ARG A 93 -3.84 -7.55 11.39
C ARG A 93 -2.70 -7.95 12.36
N PRO A 94 -2.94 -7.99 13.69
CA PRO A 94 -1.91 -8.30 14.68
C PRO A 94 -1.23 -9.66 14.45
N GLU A 95 -1.94 -10.61 13.85
CA GLU A 95 -1.44 -11.93 13.49
C GLU A 95 -0.27 -11.84 12.50
N MET A 96 -0.30 -10.89 11.58
CA MET A 96 0.78 -10.70 10.61
C MET A 96 1.99 -10.00 11.23
N THR A 97 1.79 -9.14 12.22
CA THR A 97 2.88 -8.64 13.07
C THR A 97 3.52 -9.79 13.87
N ALA A 98 2.72 -10.74 14.37
CA ALA A 98 3.25 -11.93 15.03
C ALA A 98 4.02 -12.84 14.06
N ALA A 99 3.50 -13.03 12.84
CA ALA A 99 4.18 -13.80 11.78
C ALA A 99 5.52 -13.18 11.39
N LEU A 100 5.60 -11.84 11.24
CA LEU A 100 6.85 -11.12 10.98
C LEU A 100 7.90 -11.41 12.06
N ARG A 101 7.50 -11.35 13.34
CA ARG A 101 8.40 -11.68 14.46
C ARG A 101 8.88 -13.13 14.40
N ALA A 102 8.00 -14.08 14.08
CA ALA A 102 8.37 -15.49 13.96
C ALA A 102 9.35 -15.74 12.80
N VAL A 103 9.12 -15.11 11.64
CA VAL A 103 10.03 -15.19 10.48
C VAL A 103 11.42 -14.65 10.83
N LYS A 104 11.47 -13.49 11.50
CA LYS A 104 12.73 -12.88 11.93
C LYS A 104 13.45 -13.74 12.97
N ALA A 105 12.72 -14.30 13.95
CA ALA A 105 13.27 -15.21 14.96
C ALA A 105 13.82 -16.51 14.36
N ALA A 106 13.27 -16.97 13.23
CA ALA A 106 13.79 -18.12 12.49
C ALA A 106 15.06 -17.78 11.65
N GLY A 107 15.54 -16.54 11.68
CA GLY A 107 16.79 -16.12 11.06
C GLY A 107 16.68 -15.66 9.60
N PHE A 108 15.47 -15.44 9.08
CA PHE A 108 15.28 -14.86 7.75
C PHE A 108 15.44 -13.34 7.80
N LYS A 109 16.02 -12.76 6.74
CA LYS A 109 15.93 -11.32 6.50
C LYS A 109 14.48 -10.94 6.15
N THR A 110 14.05 -9.75 6.53
CA THR A 110 12.69 -9.28 6.26
C THR A 110 12.68 -7.98 5.45
N GLY A 111 11.95 -7.99 4.34
CA GLY A 111 11.71 -6.81 3.51
C GLY A 111 10.22 -6.43 3.50
N CYS A 112 9.92 -5.15 3.32
CA CYS A 112 8.58 -4.65 3.05
C CYS A 112 8.59 -3.81 1.77
N ILE A 113 7.75 -4.14 0.79
CA ILE A 113 7.50 -3.33 -0.40
C ILE A 113 6.04 -2.93 -0.38
N THR A 114 5.75 -1.64 -0.20
CA THR A 114 4.38 -1.14 -0.10
C THR A 114 4.11 -0.03 -1.12
N ASN A 115 2.98 -0.14 -1.81
CA ASN A 115 2.40 1.01 -2.50
C ASN A 115 1.64 1.83 -1.48
N ASN A 116 2.05 3.08 -1.29
CA ASN A 116 1.45 3.98 -0.33
C ASN A 116 1.33 5.41 -0.87
N PHE A 117 0.57 6.22 -0.16
CA PHE A 117 0.41 7.62 -0.46
C PHE A 117 1.32 8.49 0.40
N PRO A 118 1.70 9.68 -0.10
CA PRO A 118 2.31 10.71 0.73
C PRO A 118 1.47 10.94 2.00
N SER A 119 2.14 11.03 3.15
CA SER A 119 1.48 11.35 4.40
C SER A 119 0.73 12.67 4.27
N ILE A 120 -0.59 12.63 4.39
CA ILE A 120 -1.38 13.84 4.59
C ILE A 120 -1.15 14.29 6.03
N GLU A 121 -0.92 15.59 6.23
CA GLU A 121 -0.69 16.15 7.57
C GLU A 121 -1.81 15.73 8.52
N SER A 122 -1.43 15.33 9.74
CA SER A 122 -2.39 14.96 10.77
C SER A 122 -3.11 16.21 11.24
N ASP A 123 -4.42 16.10 11.43
CA ASP A 123 -5.23 17.12 12.09
C ASP A 123 -4.95 17.21 13.61
N GLY A 124 -3.94 16.48 14.12
CA GLY A 124 -3.58 16.41 15.53
C GLY A 124 -4.45 15.45 16.34
N SER A 125 -5.33 14.67 15.70
CA SER A 125 -6.18 13.70 16.36
C SER A 125 -5.35 12.63 17.11
N PRO A 126 -5.59 12.41 18.42
CA PRO A 126 -4.89 11.38 19.19
C PRO A 126 -5.02 9.96 18.60
N ARG A 127 -6.16 9.66 17.96
CA ARG A 127 -6.38 8.36 17.30
C ARG A 127 -5.45 8.19 16.10
N LEU A 128 -5.27 9.24 15.30
CA LEU A 128 -4.39 9.21 14.13
C LEU A 128 -2.92 9.11 14.55
N GLU A 129 -2.51 9.81 15.60
CA GLU A 129 -1.15 9.72 16.13
C GLU A 129 -0.84 8.32 16.70
N ALA A 130 -1.76 7.71 17.44
CA ALA A 130 -1.61 6.33 17.90
C ALA A 130 -1.47 5.36 16.70
N ARG A 131 -2.33 5.52 15.68
CA ARG A 131 -2.26 4.71 14.46
C ARG A 131 -0.92 4.87 13.74
N LYS A 132 -0.41 6.09 13.62
CA LYS A 132 0.91 6.37 13.03
C LYS A 132 2.04 5.72 13.83
N ALA A 133 1.97 5.77 15.16
CA ALA A 133 2.96 5.13 16.02
C ALA A 133 2.96 3.60 15.83
N ASP A 134 1.78 2.97 15.75
CA ASP A 134 1.67 1.53 15.47
C ASP A 134 2.26 1.17 14.10
N LEU A 135 1.95 1.93 13.05
CA LEU A 135 2.53 1.73 11.72
C LEU A 135 4.05 1.86 11.73
N ALA A 136 4.56 2.90 12.37
CA ALA A 136 5.99 3.14 12.50
C ALA A 136 6.70 2.00 13.25
N ALA A 137 6.07 1.46 14.29
CA ALA A 137 6.61 0.32 15.04
C ALA A 137 6.69 -0.95 14.17
N ILE A 138 5.70 -1.20 13.31
CA ILE A 138 5.74 -2.35 12.38
C ILE A 138 6.80 -2.13 11.31
N TYR A 139 6.88 -0.95 10.70
CA TYR A 139 7.94 -0.62 9.73
C TYR A 139 9.34 -0.77 10.32
N ALA A 140 9.55 -0.34 11.57
CA ALA A 140 10.82 -0.47 12.26
C ALA A 140 11.20 -1.94 12.58
N ALA A 141 10.26 -2.88 12.51
CA ALA A 141 10.55 -4.29 12.74
C ALA A 141 11.21 -4.98 11.53
N PHE A 142 11.02 -4.44 10.32
CA PHE A 142 11.63 -4.94 9.09
C PHE A 142 13.12 -4.59 9.01
N ASP A 143 13.91 -5.43 8.33
CA ASP A 143 15.31 -5.08 8.03
C ASP A 143 15.40 -4.06 6.89
N SER A 144 14.40 -3.99 6.01
CA SER A 144 14.32 -3.02 4.92
C SER A 144 12.88 -2.73 4.54
N VAL A 145 12.56 -1.44 4.32
CA VAL A 145 11.24 -0.98 3.87
C VAL A 145 11.39 -0.08 2.64
N ILE A 146 10.62 -0.35 1.59
CA ILE A 146 10.48 0.51 0.41
C ILE A 146 9.02 0.96 0.32
N GLU A 147 8.83 2.27 0.41
CA GLU A 147 7.55 2.95 0.24
C GLU A 147 7.51 3.61 -1.14
N SER A 148 6.49 3.33 -1.94
CA SER A 148 6.41 3.85 -3.32
C SER A 148 6.47 5.37 -3.38
N SER A 149 5.77 6.05 -2.46
CA SER A 149 5.73 7.52 -2.40
C SER A 149 7.09 8.15 -2.10
N LYS A 150 8.02 7.41 -1.47
CA LYS A 150 9.40 7.87 -1.19
C LYS A 150 10.38 7.44 -2.26
N ALA A 151 10.10 6.33 -2.94
CA ALA A 151 10.97 5.75 -3.95
C ALA A 151 10.73 6.32 -5.36
N GLY A 152 9.55 6.91 -5.61
CA GLY A 152 9.15 7.40 -6.94
C GLY A 152 8.86 6.27 -7.95
N VAL A 153 8.78 5.03 -7.47
CA VAL A 153 8.42 3.82 -8.24
C VAL A 153 7.41 3.02 -7.44
N ARG A 154 6.58 2.22 -8.11
CA ARG A 154 5.50 1.45 -7.46
C ARG A 154 5.44 0.02 -7.97
N LYS A 155 4.86 -0.90 -7.20
CA LYS A 155 4.44 -2.20 -7.72
C LYS A 155 3.36 -2.01 -8.81
N PRO A 156 3.41 -2.76 -9.92
CA PRO A 156 4.30 -3.88 -10.23
C PRO A 156 5.54 -3.52 -11.09
N GLU A 157 6.01 -2.28 -11.07
CA GLU A 157 7.19 -1.86 -11.85
C GLU A 157 8.44 -2.67 -11.39
N PRO A 158 9.20 -3.31 -12.30
CA PRO A 158 10.31 -4.20 -11.92
C PRO A 158 11.34 -3.57 -10.97
N ARG A 159 11.58 -2.25 -11.14
CA ARG A 159 12.58 -1.51 -10.38
C ARG A 159 12.36 -1.58 -8.86
N ILE A 160 11.11 -1.57 -8.38
CA ILE A 160 10.85 -1.59 -6.94
C ILE A 160 11.31 -2.90 -6.28
N TYR A 161 11.19 -4.02 -7.01
CA TYR A 161 11.65 -5.33 -6.56
C TYR A 161 13.17 -5.43 -6.60
N GLU A 162 13.80 -4.94 -7.67
CA GLU A 162 15.27 -4.87 -7.80
C GLU A 162 15.88 -4.07 -6.64
N MET A 163 15.30 -2.92 -6.30
CA MET A 163 15.75 -2.11 -5.16
C MET A 163 15.69 -2.88 -3.83
N MET A 164 14.68 -3.73 -3.62
CA MET A 164 14.60 -4.55 -2.41
C MET A 164 15.68 -5.63 -2.40
N LEU A 165 15.90 -6.30 -3.53
CA LEU A 165 16.95 -7.32 -3.65
C LEU A 165 18.34 -6.72 -3.42
N GLU A 166 18.59 -5.52 -3.94
CA GLU A 166 19.80 -4.72 -3.68
C GLU A 166 19.99 -4.43 -2.18
N ARG A 167 18.94 -3.93 -1.50
CA ARG A 167 18.98 -3.63 -0.05
C ARG A 167 19.21 -4.86 0.82
N LEU A 168 18.59 -5.99 0.45
CA LEU A 168 18.76 -7.25 1.17
C LEU A 168 20.08 -7.95 0.84
N ALA A 169 20.77 -7.53 -0.23
CA ALA A 169 21.94 -8.17 -0.81
C ALA A 169 21.71 -9.67 -1.11
N LEU A 170 20.57 -9.98 -1.72
CA LEU A 170 20.15 -11.35 -2.03
C LEU A 170 19.64 -11.47 -3.47
N PRO A 171 19.90 -12.61 -4.16
CA PRO A 171 19.26 -12.88 -5.43
C PRO A 171 17.78 -13.21 -5.25
N ALA A 172 16.95 -12.93 -6.27
CA ALA A 172 15.52 -13.22 -6.25
C ALA A 172 15.21 -14.69 -5.87
N SER A 173 16.02 -15.64 -6.33
CA SER A 173 15.85 -17.08 -6.04
C SER A 173 16.01 -17.46 -4.57
N ALA A 174 16.57 -16.57 -3.73
CA ALA A 174 16.69 -16.74 -2.29
C ALA A 174 15.59 -16.02 -1.50
N CYS A 175 14.66 -15.34 -2.17
CA CYS A 175 13.60 -14.57 -1.55
C CYS A 175 12.23 -15.20 -1.83
N VAL A 176 11.32 -15.07 -0.87
CA VAL A 176 9.88 -15.30 -1.07
C VAL A 176 9.19 -13.95 -0.94
N PHE A 177 8.24 -13.67 -1.83
CA PHE A 177 7.40 -12.47 -1.76
C PHE A 177 5.96 -12.87 -1.41
N LEU A 178 5.38 -12.21 -0.40
CA LEU A 178 4.00 -12.39 0.05
C LEU A 178 3.22 -11.10 -0.24
N ASP A 179 2.25 -11.19 -1.14
CA ASP A 179 1.39 -10.09 -1.61
C ASP A 179 -0.06 -10.62 -1.69
N ASP A 180 -1.07 -9.75 -1.56
CA ASP A 180 -2.48 -10.12 -1.56
C ASP A 180 -3.14 -10.10 -2.96
N LEU A 181 -2.39 -9.70 -3.99
CA LEU A 181 -2.85 -9.53 -5.39
C LEU A 181 -2.42 -10.65 -6.34
#